data_AF-A0A7V3A8X6-F1
#
_entry.id   AF-A0A7V3A8X6-F1
#
_cell.length_a   1.000
_cell.length_b   1.000
_cell.length_c   1.000
_cell.angle_alpha   90.00
_cell.angle_beta   90.00
_cell.angle_gamma   90.00
#
_symmetry.space_group_name_H-M   'P 1'
#
loop_
_entity.id
_entity.type
_entity.pdbx_description
1 polymer ?
#
loop_
_entity_poly.entity_id
_entity_poly.type
_entity_poly.pdbx_seq_one_letter_code
_entity_poly.pdbx_strand_id
1 'polypeptide(L)'
;MRIIFFVLTLLSGVVVLISSIMITAYLSRHGTKINYVLWRMKIFKYVSDYKNLTTQESGKAGLWYEVFIWATRLTLIFATLAVFIK
;
A
#
# COMPACT_ATOMS: atom_id res chain seq x y z
N MET A 1 -17.74 9.16 18.46
CA MET A 1 -17.00 7.98 17.91
C MET A 1 -16.56 8.17 16.45
N ARG A 2 -17.38 8.79 15.58
CA ARG A 2 -17.07 9.02 14.16
C ARG A 2 -15.72 9.69 13.86
N ILE A 3 -15.36 10.73 14.63
CA ILE A 3 -14.09 11.47 14.45
C ILE A 3 -12.86 10.56 14.65
N ILE A 4 -12.92 9.63 15.61
CA ILE A 4 -11.80 8.71 15.89
C ILE A 4 -11.54 7.80 14.70
N PHE A 5 -12.60 7.23 14.11
CA PHE A 5 -12.48 6.41 12.90
C PHE A 5 -12.02 7.22 11.69
N PHE A 6 -12.40 8.48 11.60
CA PHE A 6 -11.95 9.37 10.53
C PHE A 6 -10.43 9.64 10.63
N VAL A 7 -9.92 9.92 11.84
CA VAL A 7 -8.49 10.09 12.10
C VAL A 7 -7.71 8.80 11.82
N LEU A 8 -8.23 7.64 12.26
CA LEU A 8 -7.63 6.33 11.96
C LEU A 8 -7.57 6.04 10.46
N THR A 9 -8.62 6.41 9.72
CA THR A 9 -8.66 6.28 8.26
C THR A 9 -7.54 7.10 7.63
N LEU A 10 -7.38 8.37 8.03
CA LEU A 10 -6.30 9.23 7.53
C LEU A 10 -4.92 8.64 7.84
N LEU A 11 -4.68 8.21 9.08
CA LEU A 11 -3.41 7.60 9.49
C LEU A 11 -3.10 6.34 8.68
N SER A 12 -4.08 5.44 8.51
CA SER A 12 -3.90 4.25 7.69
C SER A 12 -3.63 4.57 6.21
N GLY A 13 -4.28 5.60 5.68
CA GLY A 13 -4.02 6.10 4.32
C GLY A 13 -2.59 6.60 4.14
N VAL A 14 -2.01 7.27 5.15
CA VAL A 14 -0.59 7.68 5.14
C VAL A 14 0.32 6.45 5.08
N VAL A 15 0.02 5.40 5.85
CA VAL A 15 0.81 4.15 5.81
C VAL A 15 0.73 3.47 4.44
N VAL A 16 -0.44 3.47 3.79
CA VAL A 16 -0.60 2.97 2.41
C VAL A 16 0.28 3.74 1.43
N LEU A 17 0.32 5.08 1.54
CA LEU A 17 1.17 5.93 0.70
C LEU A 17 2.65 5.66 0.92
N ILE A 18 3.10 5.61 2.18
CA ILE A 18 4.51 5.30 2.49
C ILE A 18 4.90 3.93 1.94
N SER A 19 4.05 2.92 2.15
CA SER A 19 4.31 1.56 1.68
C SER A 19 4.42 1.51 0.16
N SER A 20 3.57 2.24 -0.56
CA SER A 20 3.59 2.25 -2.02
C SER A 20 4.79 3.01 -2.58
N ILE A 21 5.25 4.07 -1.90
CA ILE A 21 6.51 4.75 -2.22
C ILE A 21 7.68 3.80 -2.00
N MET A 22 7.74 3.08 -0.87
CA MET A 22 8.82 2.13 -0.57
C MET A 22 8.88 0.98 -1.57
N ILE A 23 7.72 0.43 -1.95
CA ILE A 23 7.60 -0.60 -3.00
C ILE A 23 8.17 -0.10 -4.33
N THR A 24 7.76 1.10 -4.75
CA THR A 24 8.22 1.65 -6.03
C THR A 24 9.67 2.11 -6.01
N ALA A 25 10.16 2.60 -4.87
CA ALA A 25 11.58 2.91 -4.66
C ALA A 25 12.43 1.63 -4.73
N TYR A 26 11.98 0.53 -4.13
CA TYR A 26 12.65 -0.77 -4.22
C TYR A 26 12.73 -1.26 -5.67
N LEU A 27 11.60 -1.23 -6.38
CA LEU A 27 11.52 -1.61 -7.79
C LEU A 27 12.40 -0.73 -8.68
N SER A 28 12.43 0.59 -8.43
CA SER A 28 13.29 1.52 -9.16
C SER A 28 14.77 1.22 -8.95
N ARG A 29 15.17 0.79 -7.74
CA ARG A 29 16.56 0.36 -7.46
C ARG A 29 16.92 -0.95 -8.17
N HIS A 30 15.95 -1.82 -8.39
CA HIS A 30 16.11 -3.09 -9.12
C HIS A 30 15.86 -2.94 -10.65
N GLY A 31 15.92 -1.71 -11.18
CA GLY A 31 15.89 -1.46 -12.63
C GLY A 31 14.50 -1.36 -13.26
N THR A 32 13.43 -1.39 -12.47
CA THR A 32 12.07 -1.20 -12.99
C THR A 32 11.80 0.28 -13.27
N LYS A 33 11.46 0.62 -14.52
CA LYS A 33 11.08 2.00 -14.89
C LYS A 33 9.73 2.37 -14.28
N ILE A 34 9.75 3.20 -13.23
CA ILE A 34 8.55 3.73 -12.60
C ILE A 34 8.04 4.92 -13.41
N ASN A 35 6.81 4.80 -13.93
CA ASN A 35 6.10 5.93 -14.48
C ASN A 35 5.33 6.65 -13.35
N TYR A 36 5.86 7.78 -12.91
CA TYR A 36 5.29 8.60 -11.83
C TYR A 36 3.94 9.24 -12.20
N VAL A 37 3.73 9.57 -13.49
CA VAL A 37 2.47 10.16 -13.97
C VAL A 37 1.32 9.17 -13.84
N LEU A 38 1.57 7.90 -14.20
CA LEU A 38 0.58 6.82 -14.12
C LEU A 38 0.71 6.01 -12.83
N TRP A 39 1.45 6.51 -11.83
CA TRP A 39 1.80 5.73 -10.65
C TRP A 39 0.60 5.26 -9.86
N ARG A 40 -0.38 6.15 -9.67
CA ARG A 40 -1.61 5.84 -8.93
C ARG A 40 -2.44 4.75 -9.62
N MET A 41 -2.49 4.74 -10.95
CA MET A 41 -3.20 3.70 -11.72
C MET A 41 -2.41 2.39 -11.77
N LYS A 42 -1.08 2.47 -11.90
CA LYS A 42 -0.19 1.31 -12.00
C LYS A 42 0.25 0.77 -10.64
N ILE A 43 -0.25 1.30 -9.54
CA ILE A 43 0.20 0.90 -8.21
C ILE A 43 -0.01 -0.59 -7.96
N PHE A 44 -1.13 -1.15 -8.40
CA PHE A 44 -1.40 -2.58 -8.30
C PHE A 44 -0.38 -3.42 -9.08
N LYS A 45 0.01 -2.94 -10.26
CA LYS A 45 1.06 -3.58 -11.05
C LYS A 45 2.39 -3.56 -10.31
N TYR A 46 2.81 -2.41 -9.80
CA TYR A 46 4.07 -2.30 -9.04
C TYR A 46 4.04 -3.15 -7.76
N VAL A 47 2.92 -3.21 -7.04
CA VAL A 47 2.78 -4.09 -5.87
C VAL A 47 2.95 -5.56 -6.26
N SER A 48 2.37 -5.98 -7.39
CA SER A 48 2.55 -7.33 -7.93
C SER A 48 4.00 -7.60 -8.36
N ASP A 49 4.63 -6.65 -9.07
CA ASP A 49 6.01 -6.77 -9.53
C ASP A 49 6.98 -6.88 -8.33
N TYR A 50 6.75 -6.08 -7.28
CA TYR A 50 7.54 -6.15 -6.04
C TYR A 50 7.36 -7.49 -5.32
N LYS A 51 6.14 -8.01 -5.23
CA LYS A 51 5.87 -9.34 -4.66
C LYS A 51 6.64 -10.42 -5.44
N ASN A 52 6.54 -10.40 -6.76
CA ASN A 52 7.19 -11.40 -7.61
C ASN A 52 8.71 -11.35 -7.45
N LEU A 53 9.29 -10.15 -7.48
CA LEU A 53 10.72 -9.94 -7.29
C LEU A 53 11.21 -10.44 -5.92
N THR A 54 10.56 -10.01 -4.84
CA THR A 54 10.93 -10.42 -3.47
C THR A 54 10.73 -11.91 -3.21
N THR A 55 9.71 -12.52 -3.84
CA THR A 55 9.49 -13.96 -3.77
C THR A 55 10.55 -14.74 -4.55
N GLN A 56 11.01 -14.22 -5.68
CA GLN A 56 12.12 -14.83 -6.43
C GLN A 56 13.45 -14.71 -5.68
N GLU A 57 13.70 -13.59 -5.00
CA GLU A 57 14.95 -13.35 -4.26
C GLU A 57 15.03 -14.11 -2.92
N SER A 58 13.94 -14.12 -2.15
CA SER A 58 13.93 -14.62 -0.76
C SER A 58 13.04 -15.85 -0.54
N GLY A 59 12.30 -16.29 -1.56
CA GLY A 59 11.28 -17.33 -1.45
C GLY A 59 9.98 -16.87 -0.79
N LYS A 60 9.85 -15.61 -0.37
CA LYS A 60 8.66 -15.05 0.30
C LYS A 60 8.32 -13.65 -0.19
N ALA A 61 7.06 -13.26 -0.04
CA ALA A 61 6.63 -11.89 -0.32
C ALA A 61 7.34 -10.91 0.63
N GLY A 62 7.86 -9.80 0.08
CA GLY A 62 8.56 -8.79 0.85
C GLY A 62 7.66 -8.11 1.88
N LEU A 63 8.26 -7.66 2.99
CA LEU A 63 7.55 -7.06 4.12
C LEU A 63 6.61 -5.91 3.71
N TRP A 64 7.03 -5.07 2.76
CA TRP A 64 6.21 -3.95 2.29
C TRP A 64 4.95 -4.36 1.53
N TYR A 65 4.93 -5.54 0.92
CA TYR A 65 3.73 -6.09 0.28
C TYR A 65 2.67 -6.42 1.33
N GLU A 66 3.07 -7.11 2.40
CA GLU A 66 2.18 -7.44 3.51
C GLU A 66 1.67 -6.17 4.19
N VAL A 67 2.56 -5.23 4.53
CA VAL A 67 2.18 -3.95 5.14
C VAL A 67 1.20 -3.19 4.24
N PHE A 68 1.43 -3.14 2.92
CA PHE A 68 0.52 -2.47 1.99
C PHE A 68 -0.88 -3.12 1.97
N ILE A 69 -0.97 -4.45 1.93
CA ILE A 69 -2.27 -5.15 1.92
C ILE A 69 -3.01 -4.97 3.25
N TRP A 70 -2.33 -5.15 4.38
CA TRP A 70 -2.93 -4.97 5.70
C TRP A 70 -3.39 -3.53 5.92
N ALA A 71 -2.55 -2.55 5.58
CA ALA A 71 -2.90 -1.14 5.68
C ALA A 71 -4.09 -0.78 4.78
N THR A 72 -4.14 -1.31 3.55
CA THR A 72 -5.28 -1.07 2.63
C THR A 72 -6.58 -1.66 3.19
N ARG A 73 -6.54 -2.88 3.73
CA ARG A 73 -7.71 -3.52 4.36
C ARG A 73 -8.18 -2.73 5.59
N LEU A 74 -7.26 -2.33 6.46
CA LEU A 74 -7.57 -1.51 7.63
C LEU A 74 -8.20 -0.18 7.24
N THR A 75 -7.65 0.48 6.21
CA THR A 75 -8.18 1.74 5.68
C THR A 75 -9.64 1.57 5.23
N LEU A 76 -9.94 0.49 4.49
CA LEU A 76 -11.31 0.21 4.03
C LEU A 76 -12.27 -0.08 5.19
N ILE A 77 -11.83 -0.83 6.21
CA ILE A 77 -12.64 -1.14 7.39
C ILE A 77 -12.95 0.15 8.16
N PHE A 78 -11.93 0.97 8.45
CA PHE A 78 -12.13 2.23 9.18
C PHE A 78 -12.97 3.23 8.39
N ALA A 79 -12.78 3.32 7.06
CA ALA A 79 -13.59 4.18 6.21
C ALA A 79 -15.07 3.75 6.23
N THR A 80 -15.34 2.44 6.15
CA THR A 80 -16.70 1.90 6.22
C THR A 80 -17.32 2.21 7.59
N LEU A 81 -16.62 1.90 8.68
CA LEU A 81 -17.10 2.21 10.04
C LEU A 81 -17.34 3.71 10.25
N ALA A 82 -16.49 4.58 9.71
CA ALA A 82 -16.66 6.02 9.81
C ALA A 82 -17.93 6.54 9.10
N VAL A 83 -18.39 5.88 8.03
CA VAL A 83 -19.62 6.25 7.32
C VAL A 83 -20.86 5.70 8.02
N PHE A 84 -20.82 4.45 8.52
CA PHE A 84 -21.99 3.78 9.09
C PHE A 84 -22.22 4.08 10.58
N ILE A 85 -21.18 4.44 11.34
CA ILE A 85 -21.33 4.86 12.74
C ILE A 85 -21.80 6.32 12.78
N LYS A 86 -23.01 6.52 13.31
CA LYS A 86 -23.66 7.83 13.47
C LYS A 86 -22.98 8.66 14.57
#